data_AF-A0A5N7ZKU2-F1
#
_entry.id   AF-A0A5N7ZKU2-F1
#
_cell.length_a   1.000
_cell.length_b   1.000
_cell.length_c   1.000
_cell.angle_alpha   90.00
_cell.angle_beta   90.00
_cell.angle_gamma   90.00
#
_symmetry.space_group_name_H-M   'P 1'
#
loop_
_entity.id
_entity.type
_entity.pdbx_description
1 polymer ?
#
loop_
_entity_poly.entity_id
_entity_poly.type
_entity_poly.pdbx_seq_one_letter_code
_entity_poly.pdbx_strand_id
1 'polypeptide(L)'
;MAALPKRVIKLAAAVALTAAAPWAAGAGLPADLGERLARDYARPAVAKMAEAASALDGELRGWCAQPAAAGAARVGQAFETLALAWSGVEILRFGPLVQANRYERLAFWPDTRGVMPKQVQALIAAQDDALLAPGALAGRSVAVQGLPALEYVLYGEPALLGQSGAPGFAYACGYARAVAANVAAISRDVARAWSAEGDFGRQFARPQAGNDLYRDPQEVAAEAMKALSTGLQFARDVKIAPVLGDSAAAARPKRAAFWRSKL
;
A
#
# COMPACT_ATOMS: atom_id res chain seq x y z
N MET A 1 43.28 64.43 46.63
CA MET A 1 44.29 64.20 45.57
C MET A 1 43.65 63.40 44.45
N ALA A 2 43.72 63.95 43.23
CA ALA A 2 43.52 63.39 41.88
C ALA A 2 42.56 62.18 41.70
N ALA A 3 41.35 62.37 41.16
CA ALA A 3 41.02 62.47 39.72
C ALA A 3 41.04 61.13 38.97
N LEU A 4 39.87 60.70 38.48
CA LEU A 4 39.77 59.89 37.25
C LEU A 4 38.53 60.29 36.45
N PRO A 5 38.67 60.71 35.18
CA PRO A 5 37.54 61.12 34.35
C PRO A 5 36.86 59.90 33.70
N LYS A 6 35.53 59.93 33.68
CA LYS A 6 34.69 59.01 32.89
C LYS A 6 34.89 59.30 31.41
N ARG A 7 35.71 58.52 30.72
CA ARG A 7 35.75 58.48 29.25
C ARG A 7 34.85 57.37 28.74
N VAL A 8 33.66 57.77 28.32
CA VAL A 8 32.82 57.00 27.41
C VAL A 8 33.45 57.13 26.02
N ILE A 9 34.07 56.07 25.51
CA ILE A 9 34.39 55.95 24.08
C ILE A 9 33.88 54.59 23.62
N LYS A 10 32.88 54.69 22.74
CA LYS A 10 32.18 53.60 22.06
C LYS A 10 33.19 52.80 21.23
N LEU A 11 33.43 51.54 21.55
CA LEU A 11 33.95 50.60 20.55
C LEU A 11 32.77 49.90 19.88
N ALA A 12 32.53 50.29 18.63
CA ALA A 12 31.66 49.57 17.72
C ALA A 12 32.28 48.19 17.44
N ALA A 13 31.68 47.14 17.99
CA ALA A 13 31.93 45.79 17.52
C ALA A 13 31.26 45.66 16.15
N ALA A 14 32.05 45.79 15.08
CA ALA A 14 31.63 45.45 13.74
C ALA A 14 31.32 43.95 13.69
N VAL A 15 30.03 43.63 13.69
CA VAL A 15 29.51 42.30 13.40
C VAL A 15 29.82 42.01 11.93
N ALA A 16 30.87 41.25 11.67
CA ALA A 16 31.11 40.64 10.36
C ALA A 16 30.25 39.37 10.23
N LEU A 17 28.92 39.55 10.18
CA LEU A 17 28.03 38.59 9.55
C LEU A 17 28.09 38.89 8.05
N THR A 18 28.58 37.93 7.24
CA THR A 18 28.02 37.53 5.92
C THR A 18 29.07 36.74 5.13
N ALA A 19 29.23 35.47 5.48
CA ALA A 19 29.44 34.45 4.47
C ALA A 19 28.18 33.59 4.43
N ALA A 20 27.07 34.18 3.99
CA ALA A 20 25.99 33.38 3.43
C ALA A 20 26.59 32.75 2.18
N ALA A 21 27.02 31.49 2.28
CA ALA A 21 27.24 30.68 1.10
C ALA A 21 26.00 30.86 0.23
N PRO A 22 26.14 31.18 -1.07
CA PRO A 22 24.98 31.25 -1.94
C PRO A 22 24.32 29.88 -1.87
N TRP A 23 23.18 29.82 -1.17
CA TRP A 23 22.28 28.71 -1.31
C TRP A 23 21.98 28.69 -2.80
N ALA A 24 22.41 27.64 -3.51
CA ALA A 24 22.23 27.54 -4.94
C ALA A 24 20.73 27.51 -5.26
N ALA A 25 20.12 28.69 -5.34
CA ALA A 25 18.83 28.92 -5.93
C ALA A 25 19.01 28.74 -7.44
N GLY A 26 19.05 27.48 -7.90
CA GLY A 26 19.35 27.19 -9.31
C GLY A 26 19.56 25.74 -9.71
N ALA A 27 19.44 24.75 -8.82
CA ALA A 27 19.32 23.37 -9.29
C ALA A 27 17.86 23.12 -9.69
N GLY A 28 17.54 23.34 -10.97
CA GLY A 28 16.28 22.87 -11.55
C GLY A 28 16.11 21.36 -11.34
N LEU A 29 14.87 20.89 -11.30
CA LEU A 29 14.60 19.45 -11.17
C LEU A 29 15.28 18.69 -12.32
N PRO A 30 15.92 17.53 -12.06
CA PRO A 30 16.50 16.72 -13.11
C PRO A 30 15.43 16.35 -14.16
N ALA A 31 15.76 16.51 -15.44
CA ALA A 31 14.84 16.17 -16.53
C ALA A 31 14.46 14.67 -16.54
N ASP A 32 15.31 13.82 -15.95
CA ASP A 32 15.12 12.37 -15.81
C ASP A 32 14.50 11.97 -14.45
N LEU A 33 13.97 12.91 -13.67
CA LEU A 33 13.39 12.64 -12.35
C LEU A 33 12.30 11.55 -12.40
N GLY A 34 11.41 11.60 -13.40
CA GLY A 34 10.36 10.60 -13.58
C GLY A 34 10.92 9.21 -13.81
N GLU A 35 11.92 9.07 -14.69
CA GLU A 35 12.58 7.80 -14.95
C GLU A 35 13.30 7.26 -13.70
N ARG A 36 13.97 8.12 -12.92
CA ARG A 36 14.60 7.73 -11.65
C ARG A 36 13.57 7.18 -10.66
N LEU A 37 12.49 7.92 -10.42
CA LEU A 37 11.41 7.47 -9.53
C LEU A 37 10.76 6.18 -10.02
N ALA A 38 10.52 6.05 -11.33
CA ALA A 38 9.94 4.85 -11.92
C ALA A 38 10.89 3.65 -11.84
N ARG A 39 12.18 3.83 -12.10
CA ARG A 39 13.21 2.77 -12.14
C ARG A 39 13.60 2.32 -10.73
N ASP A 40 13.87 3.29 -9.86
CA ASP A 40 14.53 3.05 -8.58
C ASP A 40 13.52 2.75 -7.46
N TYR A 41 12.23 2.99 -7.71
CA TYR A 41 11.16 2.72 -6.73
C TYR A 41 9.92 2.04 -7.32
N ALA A 42 9.20 2.70 -8.22
CA ALA A 42 7.84 2.26 -8.57
C ALA A 42 7.82 0.89 -9.25
N ARG A 43 8.63 0.68 -10.31
CA ARG A 43 8.69 -0.60 -11.05
C ARG A 43 9.15 -1.77 -10.15
N PRO A 44 10.24 -1.66 -9.37
CA PRO A 44 10.62 -2.72 -8.44
C PRO A 44 9.53 -3.04 -7.41
N ALA A 45 8.87 -2.03 -6.84
CA ALA A 45 7.85 -2.23 -5.81
C ALA A 45 6.62 -2.99 -6.36
N VAL A 46 6.09 -2.57 -7.52
CA VAL A 46 4.93 -3.22 -8.13
C VAL A 46 5.26 -4.60 -8.71
N ALA A 47 6.49 -4.81 -9.19
CA ALA A 47 6.96 -6.12 -9.63
C ALA A 47 7.01 -7.10 -8.45
N LYS A 48 7.62 -6.70 -7.33
CA LYS A 48 7.66 -7.49 -6.09
C LYS A 48 6.25 -7.83 -5.58
N MET A 49 5.32 -6.89 -5.63
CA MET A 49 3.92 -7.14 -5.25
C MET A 49 3.24 -8.15 -6.21
N ALA A 50 3.48 -8.06 -7.51
CA ALA A 50 2.93 -9.00 -8.49
C ALA A 50 3.48 -10.43 -8.31
N GLU A 51 4.79 -10.55 -8.06
CA GLU A 51 5.45 -11.83 -7.77
C GLU A 51 4.90 -12.44 -6.47
N ALA A 52 4.85 -11.67 -5.39
CA ALA A 52 4.30 -12.13 -4.11
C ALA A 52 2.83 -12.56 -4.21
N ALA A 53 2.03 -11.83 -5.00
CA ALA A 53 0.63 -12.18 -5.24
C ALA A 53 0.48 -13.49 -6.01
N SER A 54 1.35 -13.72 -7.01
CA SER A 54 1.39 -14.98 -7.76
C SER A 54 1.84 -16.15 -6.89
N ALA A 55 2.81 -15.93 -6.00
CA ALA A 55 3.28 -16.95 -5.07
C ALA A 55 2.18 -17.36 -4.09
N LEU A 56 1.47 -16.39 -3.50
CA LEU A 56 0.33 -16.66 -2.61
C LEU A 56 -0.79 -17.43 -3.31
N ASP A 57 -1.14 -17.07 -4.55
CA ASP A 57 -2.12 -17.82 -5.35
C ASP A 57 -1.65 -19.27 -5.60
N GLY A 58 -0.36 -19.48 -5.86
CA GLY A 58 0.24 -20.82 -5.97
C GLY A 58 0.11 -21.64 -4.69
N GLU A 59 0.55 -21.10 -3.55
CA GLU A 59 0.50 -21.78 -2.25
C GLU A 59 -0.94 -22.08 -1.82
N LEU A 60 -1.87 -21.15 -2.02
CA LEU A 60 -3.29 -21.37 -1.72
C LEU A 60 -3.92 -22.45 -2.60
N ARG A 61 -3.59 -22.49 -3.89
CA ARG A 61 -4.06 -23.57 -4.78
C ARG A 61 -3.57 -24.93 -4.31
N GLY A 62 -2.29 -25.05 -3.99
CA GLY A 62 -1.69 -26.29 -3.49
C GLY A 62 -2.30 -26.72 -2.16
N TRP A 63 -2.42 -25.79 -1.21
CA TRP A 63 -2.97 -26.08 0.11
C TRP A 63 -4.46 -26.43 0.08
N CYS A 64 -5.27 -25.75 -0.72
CA CYS A 64 -6.69 -26.09 -0.86
C CYS A 64 -6.93 -27.47 -1.49
N ALA A 65 -6.01 -27.95 -2.33
CA ALA A 65 -6.10 -29.30 -2.91
C ALA A 65 -5.73 -30.39 -1.90
N GLN A 66 -4.78 -30.10 -1.01
CA GLN A 66 -4.30 -31.02 0.02
C GLN A 66 -4.07 -30.27 1.36
N PRO A 67 -5.14 -30.02 2.14
CA PRO A 67 -5.02 -29.23 3.36
C PRO A 67 -4.16 -29.94 4.42
N ALA A 68 -3.03 -29.32 4.77
CA ALA A 68 -2.10 -29.82 5.78
C ALA A 68 -1.42 -28.66 6.53
N ALA A 69 -0.97 -28.89 7.75
CA ALA A 69 -0.34 -27.87 8.60
C ALA A 69 0.89 -27.21 7.94
N ALA A 70 1.76 -28.00 7.31
CA ALA A 70 2.92 -27.49 6.58
C ALA A 70 2.53 -26.58 5.39
N GLY A 71 1.42 -26.87 4.71
CA GLY A 71 0.89 -26.02 3.65
C GLY A 71 0.29 -24.72 4.19
N ALA A 72 -0.42 -24.78 5.32
CA ALA A 72 -0.97 -23.59 5.97
C ALA A 72 0.14 -22.61 6.40
N ALA A 73 1.28 -23.12 6.89
CA ALA A 73 2.43 -22.29 7.23
C ALA A 73 3.01 -21.56 6.01
N ARG A 74 3.11 -22.23 4.85
CA ARG A 74 3.57 -21.59 3.60
C ARG A 74 2.59 -20.55 3.08
N VAL A 75 1.28 -20.81 3.17
CA VAL A 75 0.25 -19.79 2.88
C VAL A 75 0.42 -18.57 3.79
N GLY A 76 0.69 -18.78 5.08
CA GLY A 76 0.99 -17.71 6.03
C GLY A 76 2.17 -16.84 5.62
N GLN A 77 3.30 -17.46 5.31
CA GLN A 77 4.51 -16.76 4.87
C GLN A 77 4.30 -16.01 3.53
N ALA A 78 3.56 -16.62 2.60
CA ALA A 78 3.23 -15.98 1.32
C ALA A 78 2.29 -14.79 1.52
N PHE A 79 1.31 -14.89 2.44
CA PHE A 79 0.42 -13.79 2.78
C PHE A 79 1.19 -12.63 3.42
N GLU A 80 2.08 -12.90 4.38
CA GLU A 80 2.96 -11.89 4.98
C GLU A 80 3.83 -11.19 3.93
N THR A 81 4.48 -11.96 3.06
CA THR A 81 5.31 -11.43 1.98
C THR A 81 4.52 -10.47 1.08
N LEU A 82 3.28 -10.84 0.73
CA LEU A 82 2.39 -10.01 -0.06
C LEU A 82 1.90 -8.77 0.70
N ALA A 83 1.53 -8.89 1.98
CA ALA A 83 1.10 -7.75 2.80
C ALA A 83 2.21 -6.69 2.94
N LEU A 84 3.46 -7.13 3.13
CA LEU A 84 4.64 -6.26 3.15
C LEU A 84 4.90 -5.63 1.78
N ALA A 85 4.81 -6.40 0.70
CA ALA A 85 4.97 -5.87 -0.67
C ALA A 85 3.89 -4.84 -1.01
N TRP A 86 2.63 -5.10 -0.65
CA TRP A 86 1.52 -4.15 -0.76
C TRP A 86 1.80 -2.86 0.02
N SER A 87 2.30 -2.97 1.25
CA SER A 87 2.65 -1.79 2.07
C SER A 87 3.74 -0.92 1.43
N GLY A 88 4.62 -1.52 0.62
CA GLY A 88 5.60 -0.79 -0.19
C GLY A 88 5.03 -0.14 -1.46
N VAL A 89 3.79 -0.45 -1.85
CA VAL A 89 3.13 0.07 -3.06
C VAL A 89 1.99 1.03 -2.74
N GLU A 90 1.31 0.87 -1.60
CA GLU A 90 0.11 1.63 -1.25
C GLU A 90 0.31 3.17 -1.19
N ILE A 91 1.57 3.63 -1.04
CA ILE A 91 1.93 5.05 -1.09
C ILE A 91 1.80 5.63 -2.51
N LEU A 92 1.90 4.78 -3.54
CA LEU A 92 1.66 5.11 -4.95
C LEU A 92 0.15 5.22 -5.23
N ARG A 93 -0.61 5.93 -4.38
CA ARG A 93 -2.07 6.10 -4.49
C ARG A 93 -2.45 7.12 -5.57
N PHE A 94 -1.92 6.90 -6.76
CA PHE A 94 -2.17 7.65 -7.98
C PHE A 94 -1.97 6.74 -9.20
N GLY A 95 -2.23 7.26 -10.39
CA GLY A 95 -1.95 6.54 -11.64
C GLY A 95 -2.67 5.19 -11.71
N PRO A 96 -1.98 4.10 -12.10
CA PRO A 96 -2.61 2.80 -12.33
C PRO A 96 -3.28 2.20 -11.10
N LEU A 97 -2.85 2.55 -9.89
CA LEU A 97 -3.36 1.96 -8.66
C LEU A 97 -4.76 2.48 -8.28
N VAL A 98 -5.13 3.69 -8.69
CA VAL A 98 -6.46 4.26 -8.36
C VAL A 98 -7.49 4.04 -9.47
N GLN A 99 -7.06 3.62 -10.65
CA GLN A 99 -7.96 3.29 -11.76
C GLN A 99 -8.84 2.09 -11.40
N ALA A 100 -10.12 2.13 -11.80
CA ALA A 100 -11.08 1.04 -11.61
C ALA A 100 -11.13 0.51 -10.16
N ASN A 101 -10.93 1.40 -9.18
CA ASN A 101 -10.88 1.10 -7.74
C ASN A 101 -9.87 0.01 -7.36
N ARG A 102 -8.75 -0.13 -8.11
CA ARG A 102 -7.75 -1.18 -7.84
C ARG A 102 -7.20 -1.10 -6.43
N TYR A 103 -6.98 0.11 -5.88
CA TYR A 103 -6.54 0.30 -4.49
C TYR A 103 -7.53 -0.35 -3.51
N GLU A 104 -8.81 0.01 -3.60
CA GLU A 104 -9.85 -0.50 -2.70
C GLU A 104 -10.12 -2.00 -2.92
N ARG A 105 -10.01 -2.47 -4.17
CA ARG A 105 -10.13 -3.90 -4.50
C ARG A 105 -8.95 -4.74 -4.01
N LEU A 106 -7.77 -4.13 -3.83
CA LEU A 106 -6.62 -4.79 -3.21
C LEU A 106 -6.68 -4.70 -1.68
N ALA A 107 -7.09 -3.56 -1.13
CA ALA A 107 -7.11 -3.32 0.31
C ALA A 107 -8.26 -2.38 0.72
N PHE A 108 -9.46 -2.94 0.90
CA PHE A 108 -10.56 -2.25 1.54
C PHE A 108 -10.34 -2.16 3.06
N TRP A 109 -9.61 -1.13 3.47
CA TRP A 109 -9.29 -0.83 4.87
C TRP A 109 -8.97 0.68 5.00
N PRO A 110 -9.34 1.36 6.10
CA PRO A 110 -10.03 0.84 7.29
C PRO A 110 -11.53 0.61 7.06
N ASP A 111 -12.07 -0.43 7.68
CA ASP A 111 -13.50 -0.76 7.64
C ASP A 111 -14.19 -0.45 8.98
N THR A 112 -14.42 0.84 9.24
CA THR A 112 -14.99 1.30 10.51
C THR A 112 -16.43 0.86 10.74
N ARG A 113 -17.14 0.46 9.68
CA ARG A 113 -18.56 0.03 9.72
C ARG A 113 -18.72 -1.50 9.69
N GLY A 114 -17.61 -2.25 9.60
CA GLY A 114 -17.62 -3.71 9.53
C GLY A 114 -18.39 -4.24 8.32
N VAL A 115 -18.27 -3.56 7.16
CA VAL A 115 -18.92 -3.96 5.90
C VAL A 115 -18.30 -5.24 5.36
N MET A 116 -16.97 -5.35 5.36
CA MET A 116 -16.24 -6.52 4.86
C MET A 116 -16.65 -7.80 5.58
N PRO A 117 -16.55 -7.93 6.92
CA PRO A 117 -16.89 -9.19 7.58
C PRO A 117 -18.35 -9.58 7.36
N LYS A 118 -19.29 -8.61 7.34
CA LYS A 118 -20.71 -8.88 7.06
C LYS A 118 -20.93 -9.44 5.65
N GLN A 119 -20.32 -8.81 4.64
CA GLN A 119 -20.50 -9.26 3.25
C GLN A 119 -19.78 -10.58 2.96
N VAL A 120 -18.59 -10.79 3.52
CA VAL A 120 -17.86 -12.06 3.37
C VAL A 120 -18.62 -13.19 4.05
N GLN A 121 -19.15 -13.00 5.25
CA GLN A 121 -19.99 -14.02 5.91
C GLN A 121 -21.24 -14.36 5.10
N ALA A 122 -21.94 -13.35 4.56
CA ALA A 122 -23.10 -13.58 3.71
C ALA A 122 -22.74 -14.34 2.42
N LEU A 123 -21.60 -14.02 1.80
CA LEU A 123 -21.09 -14.69 0.61
C LEU A 123 -20.76 -16.17 0.91
N ILE A 124 -20.09 -16.44 2.04
CA ILE A 124 -19.75 -17.80 2.48
C ILE A 124 -21.01 -18.61 2.81
N ALA A 125 -22.01 -17.99 3.43
CA ALA A 125 -23.29 -18.64 3.74
C ALA A 125 -24.12 -18.96 2.48
N ALA A 126 -24.05 -18.10 1.45
CA ALA A 126 -24.80 -18.29 0.21
C ALA A 126 -24.27 -19.43 -0.67
N GLN A 127 -22.97 -19.75 -0.57
CA GLN A 127 -22.31 -20.82 -1.35
C GLN A 127 -22.57 -20.75 -2.87
N ASP A 128 -22.55 -19.55 -3.44
CA ASP A 128 -22.75 -19.33 -4.87
C ASP A 128 -21.46 -19.65 -5.65
N ASP A 129 -21.38 -20.85 -6.23
CA ASP A 129 -20.23 -21.31 -7.02
C ASP A 129 -19.93 -20.42 -8.23
N ALA A 130 -20.91 -19.66 -8.74
CA ALA A 130 -20.68 -18.72 -9.85
C ALA A 130 -19.71 -17.59 -9.45
N LEU A 131 -19.66 -17.22 -8.15
CA LEU A 131 -18.72 -16.22 -7.64
C LEU A 131 -17.28 -16.72 -7.55
N LEU A 132 -17.07 -18.04 -7.61
CA LEU A 132 -15.75 -18.66 -7.59
C LEU A 132 -15.11 -18.73 -8.99
N ALA A 133 -15.88 -18.47 -10.04
CA ALA A 133 -15.39 -18.48 -11.41
C ALA A 133 -14.32 -17.39 -11.63
N PRO A 134 -13.31 -17.64 -12.49
CA PRO A 134 -12.29 -16.66 -12.80
C PRO A 134 -12.88 -15.30 -13.22
N GLY A 135 -12.47 -14.23 -12.55
CA GLY A 135 -12.93 -12.87 -12.84
C GLY A 135 -14.28 -12.47 -12.24
N ALA A 136 -15.07 -13.40 -11.69
CA ALA A 136 -16.40 -13.09 -11.13
C ALA A 136 -16.33 -12.07 -9.99
N LEU A 137 -15.30 -12.15 -9.12
CA LEU A 137 -15.09 -11.21 -8.02
C LEU A 137 -14.71 -9.79 -8.47
N ALA A 138 -14.16 -9.62 -9.68
CA ALA A 138 -13.64 -8.33 -10.14
C ALA A 138 -14.73 -7.24 -10.20
N GLY A 139 -15.96 -7.62 -10.53
CA GLY A 139 -17.13 -6.73 -10.59
C GLY A 139 -17.95 -6.67 -9.29
N ARG A 140 -17.52 -7.35 -8.22
CA ARG A 140 -18.22 -7.35 -6.93
C ARG A 140 -17.74 -6.19 -6.05
N SER A 141 -18.39 -6.04 -4.91
CA SER A 141 -18.01 -5.09 -3.86
C SER A 141 -16.51 -5.22 -3.53
N VAL A 142 -15.85 -4.08 -3.32
CA VAL A 142 -14.46 -4.04 -2.84
C VAL A 142 -14.31 -4.72 -1.47
N ALA A 143 -15.40 -4.79 -0.70
CA ALA A 143 -15.43 -5.39 0.62
C ALA A 143 -15.48 -6.93 0.62
N VAL A 144 -15.62 -7.59 -0.55
CA VAL A 144 -15.58 -9.07 -0.67
C VAL A 144 -14.39 -9.56 -1.49
N GLN A 145 -13.35 -8.74 -1.61
CA GLN A 145 -12.12 -9.08 -2.32
C GLN A 145 -10.93 -8.38 -1.66
N GLY A 146 -9.73 -8.64 -2.16
CA GLY A 146 -8.51 -8.05 -1.64
C GLY A 146 -7.97 -8.72 -0.39
N LEU A 147 -6.82 -8.22 0.07
CA LEU A 147 -6.05 -8.76 1.19
C LEU A 147 -6.83 -8.81 2.51
N PRO A 148 -7.62 -7.79 2.91
CA PRO A 148 -8.38 -7.86 4.16
C PRO A 148 -9.48 -8.93 4.15
N ALA A 149 -10.12 -9.16 2.99
CA ALA A 149 -11.12 -10.21 2.85
C ALA A 149 -10.48 -11.61 2.88
N LEU A 150 -9.31 -11.75 2.25
CA LEU A 150 -8.53 -12.99 2.31
C LEU A 150 -8.03 -13.28 3.74
N GLU A 151 -7.51 -12.26 4.43
CA GLU A 151 -7.09 -12.33 5.83
C GLU A 151 -8.25 -12.78 6.72
N TYR A 152 -9.45 -12.25 6.51
CA TYR A 152 -10.64 -12.62 7.26
C TYR A 152 -10.97 -14.11 7.12
N VAL A 153 -10.84 -14.69 5.92
CA VAL A 153 -11.14 -16.10 5.70
C VAL A 153 -10.03 -17.02 6.24
N LEU A 154 -8.77 -16.58 6.19
CA LEU A 154 -7.64 -17.35 6.70
C LEU A 154 -7.53 -17.32 8.24
N TYR A 155 -7.72 -16.14 8.85
CA TYR A 155 -7.36 -15.87 10.24
C TYR A 155 -8.48 -15.22 11.06
N GLY A 156 -9.65 -15.00 10.46
CA GLY A 156 -10.77 -14.37 11.15
C GLY A 156 -11.34 -15.21 12.29
N GLU A 157 -12.35 -14.62 12.93
CA GLU A 157 -13.16 -15.27 13.95
C GLU A 157 -14.59 -15.39 13.37
N PRO A 158 -15.08 -16.61 13.03
CA PRO A 158 -14.38 -17.90 13.06
C PRO A 158 -13.34 -18.04 11.93
N ALA A 159 -12.28 -18.81 12.17
CA ALA A 159 -11.26 -19.11 11.16
C ALA A 159 -11.81 -20.18 10.21
N LEU A 160 -12.46 -19.74 9.13
CA LEU A 160 -13.18 -20.62 8.19
C LEU A 160 -12.30 -21.70 7.56
N LEU A 161 -10.99 -21.45 7.47
CA LEU A 161 -10.01 -22.41 6.97
C LEU A 161 -9.09 -22.98 8.07
N GLY A 162 -9.39 -22.72 9.35
CA GLY A 162 -8.61 -23.22 10.48
C GLY A 162 -8.89 -24.68 10.84
N GLN A 163 -9.96 -25.27 10.33
CA GLN A 163 -10.34 -26.67 10.57
C GLN A 163 -10.65 -27.37 9.25
N SER A 164 -9.64 -28.08 8.72
CA SER A 164 -9.82 -28.95 7.55
C SER A 164 -10.95 -29.95 7.81
N GLY A 165 -11.94 -30.01 6.90
CA GLY A 165 -13.09 -30.92 6.99
C GLY A 165 -14.33 -30.33 7.68
N ALA A 166 -14.28 -29.10 8.20
CA ALA A 166 -15.47 -28.42 8.69
C ALA A 166 -16.49 -28.16 7.56
N PRO A 167 -17.81 -28.17 7.85
CA PRO A 167 -18.83 -27.76 6.88
C PRO A 167 -18.52 -26.36 6.33
N GLY A 168 -18.48 -26.23 5.00
CA GLY A 168 -18.16 -24.97 4.33
C GLY A 168 -16.67 -24.73 4.02
N PHE A 169 -15.75 -25.60 4.49
CA PHE A 169 -14.32 -25.51 4.17
C PHE A 169 -14.08 -25.44 2.65
N ALA A 170 -14.72 -26.32 1.88
CA ALA A 170 -14.52 -26.40 0.43
C ALA A 170 -14.85 -25.07 -0.28
N TYR A 171 -16.00 -24.49 0.04
CA TYR A 171 -16.42 -23.21 -0.52
C TYR A 171 -15.54 -22.05 -0.04
N ALA A 172 -15.19 -22.01 1.26
CA ALA A 172 -14.28 -21.01 1.80
C ALA A 172 -12.89 -21.07 1.13
N CYS A 173 -12.40 -22.27 0.81
CA CYS A 173 -11.12 -22.46 0.12
C CYS A 173 -11.23 -22.02 -1.35
N GLY A 174 -12.34 -22.35 -2.01
CA GLY A 174 -12.66 -21.85 -3.35
C GLY A 174 -12.69 -20.32 -3.40
N TYR A 175 -13.34 -19.69 -2.43
CA TYR A 175 -13.38 -18.23 -2.30
C TYR A 175 -11.99 -17.64 -2.04
N ALA A 176 -11.21 -18.20 -1.10
CA ALA A 176 -9.84 -17.74 -0.83
C ALA A 176 -8.96 -17.78 -2.08
N ARG A 177 -9.07 -18.86 -2.89
CA ARG A 177 -8.40 -18.97 -4.19
C ARG A 177 -8.87 -17.93 -5.18
N ALA A 178 -10.18 -17.70 -5.28
CA ALA A 178 -10.73 -16.69 -6.18
C ALA A 178 -10.26 -15.27 -5.81
N VAL A 179 -10.19 -14.94 -4.50
CA VAL A 179 -9.65 -13.67 -4.02
C VAL A 179 -8.16 -13.56 -4.37
N ALA A 180 -7.35 -14.58 -4.08
CA ALA A 180 -5.92 -14.57 -4.36
C ALA A 180 -5.62 -14.41 -5.86
N ALA A 181 -6.36 -15.11 -6.72
CA ALA A 181 -6.25 -14.99 -8.17
C ALA A 181 -6.60 -13.58 -8.66
N ASN A 182 -7.65 -12.95 -8.11
CA ASN A 182 -8.03 -11.57 -8.44
C ASN A 182 -6.97 -10.55 -7.95
N VAL A 183 -6.41 -10.73 -6.75
CA VAL A 183 -5.28 -9.92 -6.26
C VAL A 183 -4.08 -10.05 -7.19
N ALA A 184 -3.70 -11.28 -7.58
CA ALA A 184 -2.61 -11.51 -8.53
C ALA A 184 -2.88 -10.87 -9.91
N ALA A 185 -4.12 -10.91 -10.40
CA ALA A 185 -4.50 -10.26 -11.64
C ALA A 185 -4.34 -8.74 -11.56
N ILE A 186 -4.86 -8.10 -10.51
CA ILE A 186 -4.74 -6.66 -10.31
C ILE A 186 -3.26 -6.26 -10.15
N SER A 187 -2.47 -7.00 -9.36
CA SER A 187 -1.05 -6.69 -9.19
C SER A 187 -0.27 -6.77 -10.49
N ARG A 188 -0.57 -7.76 -11.36
CA ARG A 188 0.02 -7.84 -12.71
C ARG A 188 -0.41 -6.67 -13.60
N ASP A 189 -1.67 -6.23 -13.54
CA ASP A 189 -2.14 -5.07 -14.29
C ASP A 189 -1.39 -3.79 -13.88
N VAL A 190 -1.24 -3.58 -12.58
CA VAL A 190 -0.51 -2.44 -12.03
C VAL A 190 0.96 -2.50 -12.45
N ALA A 191 1.60 -3.67 -12.36
CA ALA A 191 2.99 -3.85 -12.77
C ALA A 191 3.19 -3.61 -14.28
N ARG A 192 2.29 -4.11 -15.12
CA ARG A 192 2.31 -3.84 -16.57
C ARG A 192 2.15 -2.35 -16.88
N ALA A 193 1.22 -1.67 -16.21
CA ALA A 193 0.98 -0.25 -16.44
C ALA A 193 2.19 0.63 -16.06
N TRP A 194 2.94 0.24 -15.04
CA TRP A 194 4.17 0.92 -14.60
C TRP A 194 5.43 0.53 -15.39
N SER A 195 5.39 -0.51 -16.21
CA SER A 195 6.56 -0.96 -16.98
C SER A 195 7.02 0.11 -17.98
N ALA A 196 8.24 -0.03 -18.51
CA ALA A 196 8.75 0.86 -19.57
C ALA A 196 7.92 0.79 -20.87
N GLU A 197 7.12 -0.26 -21.04
CA GLU A 197 6.21 -0.46 -22.17
C GLU A 197 4.75 -0.10 -21.80
N GLY A 198 4.46 0.11 -20.52
CA GLY A 198 3.17 0.55 -20.02
C GLY A 198 2.94 2.02 -20.33
N ASP A 199 1.71 2.37 -20.69
CA ASP A 199 1.38 3.74 -21.07
C ASP A 199 1.67 4.76 -19.95
N PHE A 200 1.19 4.46 -18.74
CA PHE A 200 1.46 5.30 -17.57
C PHE A 200 2.96 5.37 -17.26
N GLY A 201 3.66 4.22 -17.24
CA GLY A 201 5.09 4.16 -16.96
C GLY A 201 5.92 5.02 -17.91
N ARG A 202 5.64 4.97 -19.22
CA ARG A 202 6.31 5.83 -20.22
C ARG A 202 6.04 7.31 -19.99
N GLN A 203 4.78 7.68 -19.78
CA GLN A 203 4.38 9.07 -19.61
C GLN A 203 4.92 9.67 -18.31
N PHE A 204 4.91 8.91 -17.20
CA PHE A 204 5.52 9.33 -15.93
C PHE A 204 7.04 9.46 -16.05
N ALA A 205 7.70 8.53 -16.74
CA ALA A 205 9.16 8.52 -16.87
C ALA A 205 9.72 9.64 -17.76
N ARG A 206 8.94 10.10 -18.74
CA ARG A 206 9.35 11.07 -19.76
C ARG A 206 8.36 12.22 -19.87
N PRO A 207 8.34 13.14 -18.89
CA PRO A 207 7.47 14.30 -18.97
C PRO A 207 7.90 15.23 -20.12
N GLN A 208 6.95 15.71 -20.90
CA GLN A 208 7.19 16.60 -22.05
C GLN A 208 5.90 17.31 -22.48
N ALA A 209 5.99 18.46 -23.15
CA ALA A 209 4.82 19.31 -23.45
C ALA A 209 3.64 18.59 -24.18
N GLY A 210 3.91 17.55 -24.97
CA GLY A 210 2.89 16.73 -25.66
C GLY A 210 2.46 15.45 -24.93
N ASN A 211 2.80 15.30 -23.65
CA ASN A 211 2.41 14.18 -22.81
C ASN A 211 1.07 14.47 -22.12
N ASP A 212 0.15 13.49 -22.14
CA ASP A 212 -1.21 13.66 -21.65
C ASP A 212 -1.28 13.73 -20.12
N LEU A 213 -0.34 13.06 -19.43
CA LEU A 213 -0.31 12.96 -17.97
C LEU A 213 0.63 13.98 -17.30
N TYR A 214 1.84 14.16 -17.83
CA TYR A 214 2.87 14.99 -17.20
C TYR A 214 3.66 15.80 -18.24
N ARG A 215 3.49 17.12 -18.23
CA ARG A 215 4.05 18.03 -19.24
C ARG A 215 5.48 18.43 -18.99
N ASP A 216 5.92 18.37 -17.73
CA ASP A 216 7.27 18.73 -17.32
C ASP A 216 7.69 17.99 -16.02
N PRO A 217 8.99 18.02 -15.66
CA PRO A 217 9.47 17.37 -14.43
C PRO A 217 8.86 17.93 -13.13
N GLN A 218 8.33 19.15 -13.13
CA GLN A 218 7.70 19.78 -11.97
C GLN A 218 6.36 19.12 -11.65
N GLU A 219 5.57 18.74 -12.66
CA GLU A 219 4.33 17.98 -12.48
C GLU A 219 4.59 16.59 -11.89
N VAL A 220 5.64 15.90 -12.37
CA VAL A 220 6.08 14.61 -11.80
C VAL A 220 6.52 14.75 -10.35
N ALA A 221 7.34 15.77 -10.04
CA ALA A 221 7.78 16.05 -8.68
C ALA A 221 6.60 16.37 -7.75
N ALA A 222 5.63 17.16 -8.22
CA ALA A 222 4.44 17.49 -7.46
C ALA A 222 3.60 16.23 -7.14
N GLU A 223 3.42 15.33 -8.11
CA GLU A 223 2.72 14.05 -7.90
C GLU A 223 3.44 13.19 -6.86
N ALA A 224 4.77 13.05 -6.98
CA ALA A 224 5.58 12.27 -6.05
C ALA A 224 5.58 12.85 -4.63
N MET A 225 5.72 14.17 -4.50
CA MET A 225 5.66 14.85 -3.20
C MET A 225 4.28 14.76 -2.56
N LYS A 226 3.21 14.85 -3.37
CA LYS A 226 1.83 14.62 -2.91
C LYS A 226 1.68 13.19 -2.38
N ALA A 227 2.11 12.18 -3.13
CA ALA A 227 2.05 10.79 -2.72
C ALA A 227 2.80 10.55 -1.39
N LEU A 228 3.99 11.10 -1.25
CA LEU A 228 4.78 10.99 -0.02
C LEU A 228 4.10 11.68 1.17
N SER A 229 3.67 12.93 1.01
CA SER A 229 3.04 13.71 2.07
C SER A 229 1.73 13.09 2.52
N THR A 230 0.85 12.73 1.58
CA THR A 230 -0.42 12.06 1.87
C THR A 230 -0.19 10.67 2.47
N GLY A 231 0.81 9.92 2.01
CA GLY A 231 1.18 8.63 2.59
C GLY A 231 1.59 8.73 4.07
N LEU A 232 2.43 9.72 4.41
CA LEU A 232 2.84 9.98 5.79
C LEU A 232 1.66 10.42 6.67
N GLN A 233 0.80 11.30 6.16
CA GLN A 233 -0.43 11.69 6.85
C GLN A 233 -1.33 10.48 7.10
N PHE A 234 -1.53 9.61 6.09
CA PHE A 234 -2.32 8.39 6.23
C PHE A 234 -1.72 7.42 7.24
N ALA A 235 -0.40 7.22 7.21
CA ALA A 235 0.29 6.38 8.19
C ALA A 235 0.06 6.90 9.62
N ARG A 236 0.20 8.21 9.86
CA ARG A 236 -0.03 8.80 11.19
C ARG A 236 -1.51 8.75 11.58
N ASP A 237 -2.38 9.35 10.77
CA ASP A 237 -3.76 9.68 11.14
C ASP A 237 -4.72 8.50 10.99
N VAL A 238 -4.38 7.51 10.17
CA VAL A 238 -5.26 6.37 9.88
C VAL A 238 -4.67 5.06 10.42
N LYS A 239 -3.38 4.80 10.22
CA LYS A 239 -2.75 3.53 10.63
C LYS A 239 -2.28 3.49 12.07
N ILE A 240 -1.72 4.58 12.59
CA ILE A 240 -1.04 4.57 13.89
C ILE A 240 -1.91 5.20 14.96
N ALA A 241 -2.29 6.48 14.83
CA ALA A 241 -2.98 7.21 15.89
C ALA A 241 -4.32 6.55 16.31
N PRO A 242 -5.20 6.09 15.40
CA PRO A 242 -6.45 5.43 15.78
C PRO A 242 -6.27 4.07 16.47
N VAL A 243 -5.09 3.45 16.33
CA VAL A 243 -4.70 2.17 16.96
C VAL A 243 -4.11 2.42 18.34
N LEU A 244 -3.26 3.44 18.51
CA LEU A 244 -2.62 3.74 19.79
C LEU A 244 -3.59 4.39 20.80
N GLY A 245 -4.48 5.27 20.36
CA GLY A 245 -5.29 6.09 21.26
C GLY A 245 -4.45 7.02 22.14
N ASP A 246 -5.08 7.69 23.12
CA ASP A 246 -4.40 8.69 23.97
C ASP A 246 -3.58 8.07 25.12
N SER A 247 -3.71 6.76 25.35
CA SER A 247 -2.98 6.03 26.38
C SER A 247 -2.95 4.53 26.06
N ALA A 248 -2.07 3.76 26.74
CA ALA A 248 -2.01 2.31 26.59
C ALA A 248 -3.37 1.61 26.86
N ALA A 249 -4.16 2.13 27.81
CA ALA A 249 -5.50 1.59 28.11
C ALA A 249 -6.54 1.93 27.03
N ALA A 250 -6.33 3.00 26.26
CA ALA A 250 -7.20 3.42 25.17
C ALA A 250 -6.84 2.77 23.81
N ALA A 251 -5.76 1.99 23.74
CA ALA A 251 -5.29 1.35 22.53
C ALA A 251 -6.31 0.36 21.97
N ARG A 252 -6.43 0.33 20.64
CA ARG A 252 -7.39 -0.46 19.87
C ARG A 252 -6.64 -1.31 18.84
N PRO A 253 -5.89 -2.35 19.27
CA PRO A 253 -5.04 -3.16 18.38
C PRO A 253 -5.81 -3.82 17.23
N LYS A 254 -7.08 -4.21 17.45
CA LYS A 254 -7.97 -4.75 16.40
C LYS A 254 -8.35 -3.75 15.29
N ARG A 255 -7.91 -2.49 15.38
CA ARG A 255 -8.05 -1.50 14.30
C ARG A 255 -6.88 -1.49 13.34
N ALA A 256 -5.73 -2.07 13.70
CA ALA A 256 -4.57 -2.12 12.83
C ALA A 256 -4.90 -2.86 11.52
N ALA A 257 -4.25 -2.46 10.43
CA ALA A 257 -4.25 -3.27 9.21
C ALA A 257 -3.65 -4.65 9.56
N PHE A 258 -4.21 -5.71 9.01
CA PHE A 258 -3.69 -7.07 9.15
C PHE A 258 -3.56 -7.64 10.58
N TRP A 259 -4.35 -7.10 11.53
CA TRP A 259 -4.32 -7.53 12.93
C TRP A 259 -4.69 -9.00 13.16
N ARG A 260 -5.51 -9.61 12.28
CA ARG A 260 -5.93 -11.02 12.43
C ARG A 260 -4.79 -11.96 12.11
N SER A 261 -3.99 -11.60 11.10
CA SER A 261 -2.73 -12.27 10.77
C SER A 261 -1.57 -11.93 11.70
N LYS A 262 -1.75 -10.96 12.62
CA LYS A 262 -0.70 -10.45 13.53
C LYS A 262 0.50 -9.85 12.78
N LEU A 263 0.23 -9.16 11.68
CA LEU A 263 1.21 -8.39 10.89
C LEU A 263 1.13 -6.90 11.21
#